data_AF-A0A4Z0KTZ2-F1
#
_entry.id   AF-A0A4Z0KTZ2-F1
#
_cell.length_a   1.000
_cell.length_b   1.000
_cell.length_c   1.000
_cell.angle_alpha   90.00
_cell.angle_beta   90.00
_cell.angle_gamma   90.00
#
_symmetry.space_group_name_H-M   'P 1'
#
loop_
_entity.id
_entity.type
_entity.pdbx_description
1 polymer ?
#
loop_
_entity_poly.entity_id
_entity_poly.type
_entity_poly.pdbx_seq_one_letter_code
_entity_poly.pdbx_strand_id
1 'polypeptide(L)'
;TLGTKFVIADNPQWWQAFLKENVSILAMNEEEAEALTGENDPLLAADKALDWVDLVLCTAGPIGLYMAGFTEEEAKRKTQHPLLPGAIAEFNQYEFSRAMRHKDCTNPLRVYSHIAPYMGGPEKIMNTNGAGDGALAALLHDITANSYHRSNVPNSSKHKFTWLTYSSLAQVCKYANRVSYQVLNQHSPRLTRGLPEREDSLEESYWDR
;
A
#
# COMPACT_ATOMS: atom_id res chain seq x y z
N THR A 1 -11.77 1.83 4.69
CA THR A 1 -10.92 2.82 5.36
C THR A 1 -11.28 2.81 6.82
N LEU A 2 -10.30 2.95 7.71
CA LEU A 2 -10.63 3.24 9.10
C LEU A 2 -11.27 4.65 9.16
N GLY A 3 -12.21 4.85 10.08
CA GLY A 3 -12.81 6.17 10.30
C GLY A 3 -11.80 7.16 10.90
N THR A 4 -12.27 8.31 11.36
CA THR A 4 -11.39 9.29 12.02
C THR A 4 -10.76 8.70 13.30
N LYS A 5 -9.52 9.13 13.62
CA LYS A 5 -8.73 8.73 14.81
C LYS A 5 -9.57 8.56 16.08
N PHE A 6 -10.48 9.49 16.34
CA PHE A 6 -11.33 9.52 17.53
C PHE A 6 -12.22 8.28 17.67
N VAL A 7 -12.77 7.76 16.56
CA VAL A 7 -13.64 6.57 16.57
C VAL A 7 -12.84 5.30 16.89
N ILE A 8 -11.57 5.26 16.52
CA ILE A 8 -10.68 4.13 16.80
C ILE A 8 -10.22 4.18 18.25
N ALA A 9 -9.80 5.36 18.70
CA ALA A 9 -9.24 5.59 20.03
C ALA A 9 -10.20 5.26 21.17
N ASP A 10 -11.51 5.37 20.94
CA ASP A 10 -12.53 5.03 21.93
C ASP A 10 -12.55 3.52 22.27
N ASN A 11 -12.24 2.64 21.31
CA ASN A 11 -12.15 1.20 21.55
C ASN A 11 -11.24 0.46 20.54
N PRO A 12 -9.90 0.59 20.67
CA PRO A 12 -8.96 -0.04 19.76
C PRO A 12 -9.08 -1.58 19.74
N GLN A 13 -9.35 -2.21 20.90
CA GLN A 13 -9.46 -3.68 20.97
C GLN A 13 -10.64 -4.22 20.18
N TRP A 14 -11.77 -3.52 20.17
CA TRP A 14 -12.92 -3.92 19.36
C TRP A 14 -12.57 -3.87 17.87
N TRP A 15 -11.90 -2.80 17.41
CA TRP A 15 -11.45 -2.69 16.02
C TRP A 15 -10.46 -3.78 15.64
N GLN A 16 -9.48 -4.07 16.50
CA GLN A 16 -8.53 -5.17 16.28
C GLN A 16 -9.23 -6.53 16.13
N ALA A 17 -10.21 -6.82 16.99
CA ALA A 17 -11.01 -8.05 16.90
C ALA A 17 -11.84 -8.08 15.60
N PHE A 18 -12.51 -6.98 15.26
CA PHE A 18 -13.29 -6.86 14.04
C PHE A 18 -12.44 -7.06 12.79
N LEU A 19 -11.25 -6.46 12.75
CA LEU A 19 -10.28 -6.61 11.66
C LEU A 19 -9.90 -8.08 11.48
N LYS A 20 -9.50 -8.73 12.56
CA LYS A 20 -9.09 -10.15 12.56
C LYS A 20 -10.17 -11.09 12.05
N GLU A 21 -11.43 -10.81 12.38
CA GLU A 21 -12.56 -11.67 12.02
C GLU A 21 -13.07 -11.41 10.59
N ASN A 22 -13.01 -10.17 10.09
CA ASN A 22 -13.79 -9.76 8.93
C ASN A 22 -12.98 -9.10 7.80
N VAL A 23 -11.75 -8.64 8.06
CA VAL A 23 -11.04 -7.74 7.16
C VAL A 23 -9.78 -8.39 6.59
N SER A 24 -9.66 -8.36 5.26
CA SER A 24 -8.47 -8.84 4.55
C SER A 24 -7.51 -7.69 4.21
N ILE A 25 -8.04 -6.50 3.92
CA ILE A 25 -7.24 -5.35 3.46
C ILE A 25 -7.55 -4.14 4.33
N LEU A 26 -6.53 -3.56 4.94
CA LEU A 26 -6.62 -2.38 5.78
C LEU A 26 -6.03 -1.16 5.05
N ALA A 27 -6.75 -0.05 5.08
CA ALA A 27 -6.26 1.25 4.62
C ALA A 27 -6.46 2.27 5.74
N MET A 28 -5.37 2.97 6.08
CA MET A 28 -5.30 3.92 7.19
C MET A 28 -4.24 5.00 6.91
N ASN A 29 -4.30 6.11 7.64
CA ASN A 29 -3.17 7.04 7.77
C ASN A 29 -2.36 6.76 9.05
N GLU A 30 -1.25 7.48 9.22
CA GLU A 30 -0.32 7.33 10.35
C GLU A 30 -0.97 7.60 11.72
N GLU A 31 -1.92 8.54 11.79
CA GLU A 31 -2.60 8.88 13.05
C GLU A 31 -3.66 7.83 13.44
N GLU A 32 -4.38 7.29 12.45
CA GLU A 32 -5.30 6.17 12.60
C GLU A 32 -4.54 4.89 12.97
N ALA A 33 -3.36 4.69 12.37
CA ALA A 33 -2.47 3.58 12.64
C ALA A 33 -1.95 3.62 14.09
N GLU A 34 -1.47 4.78 14.55
CA GLU A 34 -1.08 5.01 15.95
C GLU A 34 -2.24 4.72 16.90
N ALA A 35 -3.44 5.25 16.62
CA ALA A 35 -4.61 5.01 17.47
C ALA A 35 -5.03 3.54 17.51
N LEU A 36 -4.90 2.81 16.41
CA LEU A 36 -5.25 1.39 16.34
C LEU A 36 -4.22 0.50 17.05
N THR A 37 -2.93 0.82 16.91
CA THR A 37 -1.84 -0.11 17.23
C THR A 37 -1.03 0.31 18.45
N GLY A 38 -1.06 1.59 18.82
CA GLY A 38 -0.16 2.22 19.79
C GLY A 38 1.27 2.46 19.28
N GLU A 39 1.54 2.20 18.00
CA GLU A 39 2.85 2.40 17.39
C GLU A 39 2.89 3.74 16.63
N ASN A 40 3.84 4.61 16.99
CA ASN A 40 4.00 5.92 16.34
C ASN A 40 4.78 5.82 15.00
N ASP A 41 5.55 4.74 14.81
CA ASP A 41 6.23 4.47 13.54
C ASP A 41 5.25 3.78 12.58
N PRO A 42 4.91 4.37 11.42
CA PRO A 42 3.98 3.77 10.46
C PRO A 42 4.40 2.39 9.97
N LEU A 43 5.71 2.09 9.91
CA LEU A 43 6.21 0.77 9.53
C LEU A 43 5.87 -0.27 10.60
N LEU A 44 6.07 0.05 11.88
CA LEU A 44 5.72 -0.84 13.00
C LEU A 44 4.21 -0.98 13.15
N ALA A 45 3.46 0.10 12.96
CA ALA A 45 2.00 0.07 12.98
C ALA A 45 1.46 -0.83 11.85
N ALA A 46 1.99 -0.71 10.64
CA ALA A 46 1.62 -1.55 9.52
C ALA A 46 2.02 -3.02 9.73
N ASP A 47 3.20 -3.28 10.31
CA ASP A 47 3.64 -4.63 10.67
C ASP A 47 2.72 -5.28 11.71
N LYS A 48 2.40 -4.57 12.78
CA LYS A 48 1.49 -5.04 13.83
C LYS A 48 0.08 -5.30 13.29
N ALA A 49 -0.39 -4.47 12.37
CA ALA A 49 -1.68 -4.68 11.73
C ALA A 49 -1.76 -5.98 10.90
N LEU A 50 -0.62 -6.52 10.42
CA LEU A 50 -0.59 -7.83 9.76
C LEU A 50 -0.91 -9.01 10.68
N ASP A 51 -0.97 -8.81 12.01
CA ASP A 51 -1.51 -9.81 12.93
C ASP A 51 -3.03 -10.01 12.75
N TRP A 52 -3.71 -9.09 12.08
CA TRP A 52 -5.16 -9.07 11.93
C TRP A 52 -5.63 -9.14 10.47
N VAL A 53 -4.83 -8.64 9.52
CA VAL A 53 -5.25 -8.55 8.10
C VAL A 53 -4.19 -9.10 7.14
N ASP A 54 -4.55 -9.31 5.88
CA ASP A 54 -3.66 -9.87 4.86
C ASP A 54 -2.76 -8.81 4.18
N LEU A 55 -3.22 -7.56 4.08
CA LEU A 55 -2.54 -6.46 3.40
C LEU A 55 -2.89 -5.12 4.03
N VAL A 56 -1.90 -4.26 4.19
CA VAL A 56 -2.01 -2.93 4.80
C VAL A 56 -1.48 -1.88 3.82
N LEU A 57 -2.24 -0.80 3.66
CA LEU A 57 -1.84 0.46 3.03
C LEU A 57 -1.88 1.55 4.11
N CYS A 58 -0.72 2.08 4.49
CA CYS A 58 -0.59 3.15 5.47
C CYS A 58 -0.07 4.41 4.79
N THR A 59 -0.92 5.41 4.58
CA THR A 59 -0.45 6.74 4.16
C THR A 59 0.24 7.43 5.33
N ALA A 60 1.28 8.21 5.05
CA ALA A 60 2.11 8.87 6.06
C ALA A 60 2.43 10.33 5.66
N GLY A 61 1.41 11.06 5.16
CA GLY A 61 1.52 12.44 4.70
C GLY A 61 2.83 12.78 3.94
N PRO A 62 3.69 13.67 4.47
CA PRO A 62 4.94 14.09 3.82
C PRO A 62 6.03 13.00 3.80
N ILE A 63 5.90 11.94 4.60
CA ILE A 63 6.79 10.76 4.55
C ILE A 63 6.46 9.88 3.35
N GLY A 64 5.24 10.00 2.80
CA GLY A 64 4.77 9.26 1.64
C GLY A 64 3.77 8.17 2.06
N LEU A 65 4.02 6.92 1.68
CA LEU A 65 3.17 5.81 2.10
C LEU A 65 3.96 4.51 2.25
N TYR A 66 3.43 3.63 3.09
CA TYR A 66 3.92 2.29 3.33
C TYR A 66 2.88 1.26 2.89
N MET A 67 3.36 0.13 2.40
CA MET A 67 2.57 -1.09 2.27
C MET A 67 3.25 -2.21 3.02
N ALA A 68 2.45 -3.03 3.70
CA ALA A 68 2.89 -4.25 4.37
C ALA A 68 1.91 -5.38 4.00
N GLY A 69 2.40 -6.59 3.73
CA GLY A 69 1.54 -7.72 3.37
C GLY A 69 2.30 -9.04 3.44
N PHE A 70 1.65 -10.10 2.98
CA PHE A 70 2.25 -11.42 2.89
C PHE A 70 2.58 -11.81 1.45
N THR A 71 3.63 -12.61 1.27
CA THR A 71 3.93 -13.36 0.03
C THR A 71 4.26 -14.80 0.40
N GLU A 72 4.16 -15.72 -0.56
CA GLU A 72 4.74 -17.05 -0.40
C GLU A 72 6.29 -16.95 -0.38
N GLU A 73 6.92 -17.60 0.60
CA GLU A 73 8.39 -17.59 0.76
C GLU A 73 9.12 -18.08 -0.50
N GLU A 74 8.61 -19.12 -1.16
CA GLU A 74 9.20 -19.67 -2.40
C GLU A 74 9.14 -18.67 -3.57
N ALA A 75 8.15 -17.79 -3.56
CA ALA A 75 7.88 -16.87 -4.65
C ALA A 75 8.33 -15.43 -4.37
N LYS A 76 9.06 -15.20 -3.27
CA LYS A 76 9.60 -13.88 -2.91
C LYS A 76 10.54 -13.35 -3.98
N ARG A 77 10.46 -12.06 -4.25
CA ARG A 77 11.33 -11.36 -5.21
C ARG A 77 12.07 -10.26 -4.51
N LYS A 78 13.41 -10.34 -4.55
CA LYS A 78 14.30 -9.34 -3.96
C LYS A 78 14.18 -8.01 -4.70
N THR A 79 14.30 -6.92 -3.95
CA THR A 79 14.42 -5.59 -4.54
C THR A 79 15.72 -5.43 -5.32
N GLN A 80 15.71 -4.49 -6.28
CA GLN A 80 16.92 -3.95 -6.91
C GLN A 80 17.22 -2.53 -6.43
N HIS A 81 16.35 -1.95 -5.61
CA HIS A 81 16.57 -0.66 -4.98
C HIS A 81 17.53 -0.79 -3.78
N PRO A 82 18.14 0.32 -3.33
CA PRO A 82 18.86 0.33 -2.07
C PRO A 82 18.02 -0.21 -0.91
N LEU A 83 18.63 -0.99 -0.02
CA LEU A 83 17.97 -1.47 1.18
C LEU A 83 17.78 -0.31 2.15
N LEU A 84 16.55 -0.14 2.62
CA LEU A 84 16.17 0.98 3.46
C LEU A 84 16.37 0.63 4.95
N PRO A 85 16.94 1.56 5.75
CA PRO A 85 16.96 1.41 7.20
C PRO A 85 15.57 1.71 7.78
N GLY A 86 15.28 1.16 8.96
CA GLY A 86 14.04 1.41 9.68
C GLY A 86 13.98 0.60 10.96
N ALA A 87 12.85 0.67 11.68
CA ALA A 87 12.63 -0.15 12.87
C ALA A 87 12.67 -1.66 12.54
N ILE A 88 12.31 -2.03 11.32
CA ILE A 88 12.57 -3.34 10.72
C ILE A 88 13.76 -3.17 9.76
N ALA A 89 14.86 -3.86 10.04
CA ALA A 89 16.06 -3.78 9.21
C ALA A 89 15.78 -4.27 7.79
N GLU A 90 16.22 -3.50 6.78
CA GLU A 90 16.09 -3.84 5.36
C GLU A 90 14.64 -4.22 4.97
N PHE A 91 13.64 -3.54 5.53
CA PHE A 91 12.23 -3.94 5.37
C PHE A 91 11.77 -4.08 3.91
N ASN A 92 12.36 -3.31 2.99
CA ASN A 92 12.04 -3.37 1.56
C ASN A 92 12.80 -4.48 0.80
N GLN A 93 13.55 -5.35 1.47
CA GLN A 93 14.39 -6.39 0.86
C GLN A 93 13.63 -7.23 -0.18
N TYR A 94 12.33 -7.45 0.02
CA TYR A 94 11.47 -8.24 -0.85
C TYR A 94 10.27 -7.44 -1.43
N GLU A 95 10.37 -6.12 -1.56
CA GLU A 95 9.27 -5.26 -2.03
C GLU A 95 8.80 -5.53 -3.47
N PHE A 96 9.58 -6.29 -4.24
CA PHE A 96 9.18 -6.78 -5.56
C PHE A 96 8.28 -8.02 -5.47
N SER A 97 7.98 -8.53 -4.29
CA SER A 97 7.00 -9.61 -4.09
C SER A 97 5.57 -9.09 -4.28
N ARG A 98 4.68 -9.98 -4.71
CA ARG A 98 3.24 -9.69 -4.86
C ARG A 98 2.52 -10.10 -3.58
N ALA A 99 1.46 -9.39 -3.24
CA ALA A 99 0.68 -9.74 -2.06
C ALA A 99 -0.12 -11.03 -2.30
N MET A 100 -0.22 -11.84 -1.24
CA MET A 100 -1.09 -13.00 -1.11
C MET A 100 -1.88 -12.87 0.18
N ARG A 101 -3.05 -13.51 0.24
CA ARG A 101 -3.75 -13.65 1.51
C ARG A 101 -2.99 -14.64 2.36
N HIS A 102 -2.93 -14.40 3.68
CA HIS A 102 -2.22 -15.28 4.60
C HIS A 102 -2.72 -16.72 4.49
N LYS A 103 -4.04 -16.92 4.37
CA LYS A 103 -4.67 -18.25 4.22
C LYS A 103 -4.30 -18.99 2.91
N ASP A 104 -3.84 -18.25 1.90
CA ASP A 104 -3.49 -18.79 0.59
C ASP A 104 -1.98 -19.08 0.49
N CYS A 105 -1.20 -18.78 1.53
CA CYS A 105 0.22 -19.10 1.66
C CYS A 105 0.44 -20.42 2.40
N THR A 106 1.44 -21.18 1.99
CA THR A 106 1.96 -22.33 2.72
C THR A 106 2.99 -21.89 3.76
N ASN A 107 3.94 -21.05 3.36
CA ASN A 107 4.92 -20.42 4.24
C ASN A 107 4.86 -18.89 4.04
N PRO A 108 3.96 -18.19 4.76
CA PRO A 108 3.77 -16.76 4.60
C PRO A 108 5.00 -15.98 5.08
N LEU A 109 5.55 -15.15 4.20
CA LEU A 109 6.60 -14.18 4.49
C LEU A 109 6.00 -12.78 4.53
N ARG A 110 6.26 -12.02 5.61
CA ARG A 110 5.95 -10.58 5.65
C ARG A 110 6.87 -9.81 4.70
N VAL A 111 6.28 -8.94 3.90
CA VAL A 111 6.99 -8.07 2.96
C VAL A 111 6.47 -6.65 3.06
N TYR A 112 7.37 -5.70 2.88
CA TYR A 112 7.09 -4.28 3.09
C TYR A 112 7.62 -3.48 1.90
N SER A 113 7.04 -2.31 1.68
CA SER A 113 7.55 -1.32 0.73
C SER A 113 7.22 0.08 1.23
N HIS A 114 8.05 1.04 0.86
CA HIS A 114 7.85 2.45 1.14
C HIS A 114 8.09 3.24 -0.14
N ILE A 115 7.36 4.34 -0.31
CA ILE A 115 7.66 5.31 -1.34
C ILE A 115 7.45 6.73 -0.80
N ALA A 116 8.43 7.59 -1.04
CA ALA A 116 8.33 9.02 -0.76
C ALA A 116 7.31 9.71 -1.68
N PRO A 117 6.78 10.89 -1.32
CA PRO A 117 5.81 11.61 -2.14
C PRO A 117 6.29 11.85 -3.58
N TYR A 118 5.38 11.67 -4.55
CA TYR A 118 5.68 11.88 -5.97
C TYR A 118 6.20 13.31 -6.22
N MET A 119 7.31 13.44 -6.96
CA MET A 119 8.03 14.70 -7.22
C MET A 119 8.42 15.50 -5.96
N GLY A 120 8.58 14.82 -4.81
CA GLY A 120 8.84 15.49 -3.53
C GLY A 120 7.59 16.07 -2.87
N GLY A 121 6.41 15.82 -3.43
CA GLY A 121 5.14 16.36 -2.98
C GLY A 121 4.72 17.61 -3.76
N PRO A 122 3.45 18.04 -3.65
CA PRO A 122 2.97 19.24 -4.34
C PRO A 122 3.52 20.51 -3.69
N GLU A 123 3.89 21.51 -4.50
CA GLU A 123 4.31 22.84 -3.99
C GLU A 123 3.23 23.50 -3.14
N LYS A 124 1.95 23.25 -3.48
CA LYS A 124 0.80 23.70 -2.73
C LYS A 124 -0.21 22.57 -2.58
N ILE A 125 -0.49 22.20 -1.35
CA ILE A 125 -1.56 21.25 -1.03
C ILE A 125 -2.90 21.99 -1.15
N MET A 126 -3.74 21.54 -2.09
CA MET A 126 -5.08 22.11 -2.29
C MET A 126 -6.12 21.46 -1.37
N ASN A 127 -5.93 20.18 -1.08
CA ASN A 127 -6.74 19.41 -0.13
C ASN A 127 -5.98 18.14 0.30
N THR A 128 -5.97 17.79 1.59
CA THR A 128 -5.47 16.49 2.08
C THR A 128 -6.57 15.43 2.15
N ASN A 129 -7.84 15.85 2.21
CA ASN A 129 -8.99 14.96 2.32
C ASN A 129 -9.13 14.13 1.05
N GLY A 130 -9.20 12.81 1.22
CA GLY A 130 -9.38 11.86 0.13
C GLY A 130 -8.10 11.44 -0.59
N ALA A 131 -6.92 11.96 -0.22
CA ALA A 131 -5.66 11.49 -0.81
C ALA A 131 -5.43 9.99 -0.50
N GLY A 132 -5.67 9.58 0.75
CA GLY A 132 -5.66 8.17 1.14
C GLY A 132 -6.73 7.31 0.46
N ASP A 133 -7.92 7.88 0.21
CA ASP A 133 -8.98 7.19 -0.54
C ASP A 133 -8.56 6.97 -2.01
N GLY A 134 -7.85 7.94 -2.60
CA GLY A 134 -7.22 7.83 -3.92
C GLY A 134 -6.16 6.73 -3.96
N ALA A 135 -5.27 6.67 -2.96
CA ALA A 135 -4.30 5.58 -2.81
C ALA A 135 -4.99 4.22 -2.76
N LEU A 136 -6.07 4.11 -1.98
CA LEU A 136 -6.86 2.88 -1.88
C LEU A 136 -7.50 2.51 -3.22
N ALA A 137 -8.04 3.47 -3.98
CA ALA A 137 -8.60 3.21 -5.30
C ALA A 137 -7.55 2.61 -6.27
N ALA A 138 -6.30 3.07 -6.19
CA ALA A 138 -5.20 2.52 -6.98
C ALA A 138 -4.89 1.05 -6.62
N LEU A 139 -4.88 0.73 -5.32
CA LEU A 139 -4.71 -0.65 -4.84
C LEU A 139 -5.88 -1.55 -5.29
N LEU A 140 -7.12 -1.09 -5.17
CA LEU A 140 -8.31 -1.83 -5.61
C LEU A 140 -8.30 -2.10 -7.11
N HIS A 141 -7.80 -1.15 -7.91
CA HIS A 141 -7.62 -1.33 -9.35
C HIS A 141 -6.63 -2.47 -9.64
N ASP A 142 -5.48 -2.52 -8.96
CA ASP A 142 -4.48 -3.57 -9.17
C ASP A 142 -4.99 -4.98 -8.77
N ILE A 143 -5.74 -5.07 -7.66
CA ILE A 143 -6.41 -6.31 -7.23
C ILE A 143 -7.43 -6.77 -8.28
N THR A 144 -8.23 -5.83 -8.81
CA THR A 144 -9.24 -6.14 -9.83
C THR A 144 -8.57 -6.58 -11.14
N ALA A 145 -7.46 -5.95 -11.51
CA ALA A 145 -6.67 -6.33 -12.69
C ALA A 145 -6.14 -7.77 -12.59
N ASN A 146 -5.78 -8.23 -11.38
CA ASN A 146 -5.38 -9.62 -11.15
C ASN A 146 -6.51 -10.61 -11.46
N SER A 147 -7.71 -10.35 -10.96
CA SER A 147 -8.89 -11.17 -11.25
C SER A 147 -9.25 -11.14 -12.74
N TYR A 148 -9.26 -9.96 -13.36
CA TYR A 148 -9.54 -9.79 -14.79
C TYR A 148 -8.51 -10.54 -15.66
N HIS A 149 -7.22 -10.42 -15.34
CA HIS A 149 -6.18 -11.13 -16.10
C HIS A 149 -6.26 -12.64 -15.89
N ARG A 150 -6.68 -13.11 -14.70
CA ARG A 150 -6.87 -14.55 -14.41
C ARG A 150 -8.02 -15.15 -15.19
N SER A 151 -9.15 -14.45 -15.32
CA SER A 151 -10.29 -14.95 -16.09
C SER A 151 -9.99 -15.03 -17.59
N ASN A 152 -9.20 -14.09 -18.12
CA ASN A 152 -8.88 -14.04 -19.55
C ASN A 152 -7.70 -14.93 -19.95
N VAL A 153 -6.68 -15.03 -19.10
CA VAL A 153 -5.44 -15.77 -19.41
C VAL A 153 -5.06 -16.68 -18.23
N PRO A 154 -5.87 -17.71 -17.91
CA PRO A 154 -5.68 -18.53 -16.71
C PRO A 154 -4.36 -19.30 -16.69
N ASN A 155 -3.84 -19.70 -17.85
CA ASN A 155 -2.59 -20.44 -18.00
C ASN A 155 -1.32 -19.56 -17.99
N SER A 156 -1.47 -18.26 -17.74
CA SER A 156 -0.33 -17.35 -17.62
C SER A 156 0.57 -17.73 -16.45
N SER A 157 1.88 -17.55 -16.60
CA SER A 157 2.84 -17.67 -15.50
C SER A 157 2.54 -16.75 -14.32
N LYS A 158 1.75 -15.68 -14.54
CA LYS A 158 1.26 -14.76 -13.51
C LYS A 158 0.31 -15.42 -12.49
N HIS A 159 -0.22 -16.62 -12.76
CA HIS A 159 -1.22 -17.27 -11.89
C HIS A 159 -0.75 -18.61 -11.32
N LYS A 160 0.57 -18.87 -11.32
CA LYS A 160 1.15 -20.06 -10.66
C LYS A 160 0.82 -20.17 -9.17
N PHE A 161 0.58 -19.03 -8.51
CA PHE A 161 0.09 -18.96 -7.13
C PHE A 161 -1.21 -18.14 -7.09
N THR A 162 -1.96 -18.30 -6.00
CA THR A 162 -3.18 -17.53 -5.72
C THR A 162 -2.83 -16.14 -5.19
N TRP A 163 -2.36 -15.28 -6.08
CA TRP A 163 -2.02 -13.90 -5.75
C TRP A 163 -3.25 -13.06 -5.41
N LEU A 164 -3.09 -12.09 -4.50
CA LEU A 164 -4.06 -11.04 -4.20
C LEU A 164 -3.90 -9.85 -5.16
N THR A 165 -2.67 -9.32 -5.29
CA THR A 165 -2.36 -8.22 -6.22
C THR A 165 -1.81 -8.73 -7.56
N TYR A 166 -2.02 -7.95 -8.61
CA TYR A 166 -1.43 -8.21 -9.93
C TYR A 166 0.06 -7.84 -9.96
N SER A 167 0.37 -6.69 -9.36
CA SER A 167 1.73 -6.12 -9.29
C SER A 167 2.37 -6.32 -7.92
N SER A 168 3.67 -6.03 -7.82
CA SER A 168 4.39 -6.09 -6.54
C SER A 168 4.01 -4.93 -5.61
N LEU A 169 4.32 -5.05 -4.32
CA LEU A 169 4.10 -3.96 -3.36
C LEU A 169 4.74 -2.64 -3.82
N ALA A 170 5.99 -2.66 -4.30
CA ALA A 170 6.66 -1.46 -4.81
C ALA A 170 5.95 -0.81 -6.01
N GLN A 171 5.41 -1.62 -6.93
CA GLN A 171 4.67 -1.11 -8.09
C GLN A 171 3.31 -0.52 -7.69
N VAL A 172 2.62 -1.17 -6.75
CA VAL A 172 1.37 -0.65 -6.20
C VAL A 172 1.61 0.63 -5.41
N CYS A 173 2.69 0.71 -4.61
CA CYS A 173 3.10 1.92 -3.91
C CYS A 173 3.32 3.07 -4.90
N LYS A 174 4.07 2.83 -5.99
CA LYS A 174 4.29 3.82 -7.05
C LYS A 174 2.98 4.34 -7.63
N TYR A 175 2.05 3.46 -7.94
CA TYR A 175 0.75 3.85 -8.49
C TYR A 175 -0.12 4.61 -7.48
N ALA A 176 -0.24 4.10 -6.25
CA ALA A 176 -1.02 4.72 -5.17
C ALA A 176 -0.49 6.11 -4.80
N ASN A 177 0.84 6.28 -4.74
CA ASN A 177 1.49 7.55 -4.48
C ASN A 177 1.16 8.57 -5.58
N ARG A 178 1.20 8.13 -6.85
CA ARG A 178 0.88 8.97 -8.00
C ARG A 178 -0.58 9.44 -8.02
N VAL A 179 -1.51 8.56 -7.66
CA VAL A 179 -2.94 8.90 -7.54
C VAL A 179 -3.18 9.84 -6.37
N SER A 180 -2.54 9.60 -5.22
CA SER A 180 -2.60 10.50 -4.06
C SER A 180 -2.16 11.91 -4.43
N TYR A 181 -1.04 12.03 -5.16
CA TYR A 181 -0.55 13.32 -5.65
C TYR A 181 -1.59 14.03 -6.54
N GLN A 182 -2.34 13.32 -7.38
CA GLN A 182 -3.39 13.97 -8.17
C GLN A 182 -4.52 14.52 -7.31
N VAL A 183 -4.94 13.77 -6.29
CA VAL A 183 -5.99 14.24 -5.37
C VAL A 183 -5.51 15.47 -4.59
N LEU A 184 -4.25 15.47 -4.13
CA LEU A 184 -3.67 16.61 -3.39
C LEU A 184 -3.60 17.91 -4.21
N ASN A 185 -3.52 17.82 -5.54
CA ASN A 185 -3.43 18.95 -6.46
C ASN A 185 -4.79 19.51 -6.91
N GLN A 186 -5.89 19.07 -6.31
CA GLN A 186 -7.23 19.59 -6.59
C GLN A 186 -8.04 19.79 -5.30
N HIS A 187 -9.12 20.57 -5.37
CA HIS A 187 -9.99 20.80 -4.22
C HIS A 187 -10.92 19.61 -3.93
N SER A 188 -11.39 18.92 -4.97
CA SER A 188 -12.32 17.79 -4.83
C SER A 188 -11.57 16.53 -4.39
N PRO A 189 -12.11 15.72 -3.46
CA PRO A 189 -11.56 14.40 -3.16
C PRO A 189 -11.82 13.38 -4.29
N ARG A 190 -12.64 13.72 -5.28
CA ARG A 190 -12.99 12.85 -6.42
C ARG A 190 -12.29 13.30 -7.69
N LEU A 191 -11.50 12.41 -8.28
CA LEU A 191 -10.91 12.62 -9.61
C LEU A 191 -12.00 12.52 -10.69
N THR A 192 -11.93 13.39 -11.69
CA THR A 192 -12.82 13.39 -12.86
C THR A 192 -12.14 12.88 -14.13
N ARG A 193 -10.83 12.61 -14.06
CA ARG A 193 -9.99 12.11 -15.16
C ARG A 193 -8.99 11.09 -14.65
N GLY A 194 -8.60 10.15 -15.51
CA GLY A 194 -7.54 9.19 -15.23
C GLY A 194 -6.13 9.81 -15.23
N LEU A 195 -5.14 8.99 -14.89
CA LEU A 195 -3.73 9.34 -15.12
C LEU A 195 -3.43 9.35 -16.63
N PRO A 196 -2.49 10.19 -17.10
CA PRO A 196 -2.00 10.12 -18.47
C PRO A 196 -1.35 8.76 -18.75
N GLU A 197 -1.53 8.21 -19.97
CA GLU A 197 -1.00 6.88 -20.34
C GLU A 197 0.53 6.84 -20.45
N ARG A 198 1.15 7.98 -20.73
CA ARG A 198 2.60 8.16 -20.77
C ARG A 198 2.95 9.34 -19.86
N GLU A 199 3.86 9.10 -18.92
CA GLU A 199 4.39 10.16 -18.07
C GLU A 199 5.66 10.69 -18.74
N ASP A 200 5.64 11.94 -19.22
CA ASP A 200 6.79 12.62 -19.84
C ASP A 200 7.99 12.82 -18.88
N SER A 201 7.99 12.21 -17.69
CA SER A 201 8.94 12.51 -16.60
C SER A 201 9.51 11.29 -15.87
N LEU A 202 9.08 10.06 -16.18
CA LEU A 202 9.52 8.88 -15.42
C LEU A 202 10.96 8.43 -15.72
N GLU A 203 11.58 8.84 -16.83
CA GLU A 203 12.98 8.52 -17.13
C GLU A 203 13.95 9.68 -16.82
N GLU A 204 13.58 10.94 -17.06
CA GLU A 204 14.51 12.07 -16.83
C GLU A 204 14.54 12.54 -15.37
N SER A 205 13.39 12.64 -14.69
CA SER A 205 13.36 13.36 -13.40
C SER A 205 13.80 12.56 -12.17
N TYR A 206 13.96 11.23 -12.29
CA TYR A 206 14.37 10.38 -11.18
C TYR A 206 15.90 10.28 -11.01
N TRP A 207 16.68 10.74 -12.00
CA TRP A 207 18.15 10.65 -12.00
C TRP A 207 18.88 12.00 -11.92
N ASP A 208 18.15 13.12 -12.04
CA ASP A 208 18.75 14.46 -12.05
C ASP A 208 18.72 15.20 -10.68
N ARG A 209 18.62 14.47 -9.56
CA ARG A 209 18.83 15.03 -8.22
C ARG A 209 19.66 14.14 -7.31
#